data_AF-A0A3D5Q5P5-F1
#
_entry.id   AF-A0A3D5Q5P5-F1
#
_cell.length_a   1.000
_cell.length_b   1.000
_cell.length_c   1.000
_cell.angle_alpha   90.00
_cell.angle_beta   90.00
_cell.angle_gamma   90.00
#
_symmetry.space_group_name_H-M   'P 1'
#
loop_
_entity.id
_entity.type
_entity.pdbx_description
1 polymer ?
#
loop_
_entity_poly.entity_id
_entity_poly.type
_entity_poly.pdbx_seq_one_letter_code
_entity_poly.pdbx_strand_id
1 'polypeptide(L)'
;GGTIVSSALRLMKKIIDSRYPPSEWNIYAAQASDGDNWNDDSPVCSKELSQAILPLVQYYAYVEITPQDHQMLWYEYEKVMEQNPDSFAMQQIADPGDIYPVFRQLFERKAA
;
A
#
# COMPACT_ATOMS: atom_id res chain seq x y z
N GLY A 1 13.77 -8.18 -16.18
CA GLY A 1 12.67 -8.82 -15.42
C GLY A 1 12.93 -8.51 -13.97
N GLY A 2 11.99 -7.85 -13.31
CA GLY A 2 12.09 -7.33 -11.95
C GLY A 2 11.10 -6.17 -11.83
N THR A 3 10.17 -6.28 -10.89
CA THR A 3 9.20 -5.22 -10.59
C THR A 3 9.92 -4.12 -9.78
N ILE A 4 9.63 -2.85 -10.12
CA ILE A 4 10.13 -1.68 -9.39
C ILE A 4 8.90 -0.93 -8.88
N VAL A 5 8.44 -1.28 -7.68
CA VAL A 5 7.21 -0.73 -7.08
C VAL A 5 7.33 0.78 -6.86
N SER A 6 8.52 1.31 -6.59
CA SER A 6 8.71 2.76 -6.40
C SER A 6 8.33 3.57 -7.65
N SER A 7 8.44 2.99 -8.84
CA SER A 7 8.02 3.63 -10.09
C SER A 7 6.50 3.82 -10.15
N ALA A 8 5.73 2.86 -9.64
CA ALA A 8 4.28 2.93 -9.55
C ALA A 8 3.84 3.98 -8.52
N LEU A 9 4.50 4.04 -7.36
CA LEU A 9 4.23 5.07 -6.33
C LEU A 9 4.50 6.49 -6.88
N ARG A 10 5.63 6.69 -7.57
CA ARG A 10 5.93 7.99 -8.20
C ARG A 10 4.92 8.37 -9.27
N LEU A 11 4.45 7.40 -10.06
CA LEU A 11 3.40 7.62 -11.05
C LEU A 11 2.07 8.00 -10.38
N MET A 12 1.69 7.29 -9.32
CA MET A 12 0.51 7.63 -8.51
C MET A 12 0.60 9.06 -7.99
N LYS A 13 1.73 9.46 -7.41
CA LYS A 13 1.96 10.84 -6.95
C LYS A 13 1.76 11.85 -8.07
N LYS A 14 2.37 11.60 -9.24
CA LYS A 14 2.22 12.48 -10.41
C LYS A 14 0.77 12.61 -10.86
N ILE A 15 0.00 11.52 -10.82
CA ILE A 15 -1.43 11.53 -11.18
C ILE A 15 -2.23 12.34 -10.15
N ILE A 16 -1.97 12.16 -8.86
CA ILE A 16 -2.61 12.93 -7.79
C ILE A 16 -2.35 14.42 -8.00
N ASP A 17 -1.08 14.83 -8.11
CA ASP A 17 -0.70 16.23 -8.26
C ASP A 17 -1.31 16.89 -9.51
N SER A 18 -1.46 16.14 -10.60
CA SER A 18 -1.91 16.68 -11.89
C SER A 18 -3.42 16.65 -12.11
N ARG A 19 -4.14 15.73 -11.45
CA ARG A 19 -5.54 15.43 -11.77
C ARG A 19 -6.46 15.39 -10.55
N TYR A 20 -5.93 15.14 -9.37
CA TYR A 20 -6.71 14.90 -8.15
C TYR A 20 -6.07 15.59 -6.94
N PRO A 21 -6.01 16.94 -6.89
CA PRO A 21 -5.43 17.64 -5.76
C PRO A 21 -6.21 17.30 -4.46
N PRO A 22 -5.54 16.97 -3.34
CA PRO A 22 -6.21 16.58 -2.09
C PRO A 22 -7.10 17.67 -1.47
N SER A 23 -6.96 18.93 -1.89
CA SER A 23 -7.86 20.01 -1.49
C SER A 23 -9.27 19.88 -2.07
N GLU A 24 -9.43 19.07 -3.11
CA GLU A 24 -10.70 18.90 -3.85
C GLU A 24 -11.20 17.45 -3.81
N TRP A 25 -10.33 16.48 -3.52
CA TRP A 25 -10.64 15.06 -3.59
C TRP A 25 -10.27 14.33 -2.30
N ASN A 26 -11.15 13.40 -1.90
CA ASN A 26 -10.78 12.34 -0.97
C ASN A 26 -10.20 11.18 -1.78
N ILE A 27 -8.97 10.79 -1.46
CA ILE A 27 -8.19 9.82 -2.23
C ILE A 27 -7.99 8.57 -1.38
N TYR A 28 -8.34 7.43 -1.96
CA TYR A 28 -8.20 6.10 -1.36
C TYR A 28 -7.40 5.24 -2.32
N ALA A 29 -6.41 4.53 -1.80
CA ALA A 29 -5.52 3.70 -2.59
C ALA A 29 -5.61 2.23 -2.16
N ALA A 30 -5.53 1.34 -3.14
CA ALA A 30 -5.45 -0.10 -2.93
C ALA A 30 -4.37 -0.67 -3.86
N GLN A 31 -3.31 -1.21 -3.27
CA GLN A 31 -2.24 -1.89 -3.97
C GLN A 31 -2.40 -3.40 -3.74
N ALA A 32 -2.47 -4.16 -4.83
CA ALA A 32 -2.39 -5.61 -4.81
C ALA A 32 -1.12 -6.06 -5.54
N SER A 33 -0.30 -6.90 -4.90
CA SER A 33 0.97 -7.39 -5.45
C SER A 33 1.26 -8.78 -4.89
N ASP A 34 2.04 -9.61 -5.60
CA ASP A 34 2.60 -10.85 -5.06
C ASP A 34 3.81 -10.64 -4.11
N GLY A 35 4.12 -9.37 -3.81
CA GLY A 35 5.24 -8.95 -2.97
C GLY A 35 6.59 -8.88 -3.69
N ASP A 36 6.70 -9.41 -4.93
CA ASP A 36 7.97 -9.40 -5.66
C ASP A 36 8.38 -7.97 -6.02
N ASN A 37 9.55 -7.58 -5.54
CA ASN A 37 10.13 -6.28 -5.78
C ASN A 37 11.65 -6.40 -5.75
N TRP A 38 12.34 -5.50 -6.46
CA TRP A 38 13.78 -5.40 -6.34
C TRP A 38 14.19 -5.06 -4.90
N ASN A 39 15.10 -5.85 -4.32
CA ASN A 39 15.52 -5.70 -2.92
C ASN A 39 16.02 -4.28 -2.58
N ASP A 40 16.74 -3.65 -3.51
CA ASP A 40 17.24 -2.28 -3.34
C ASP A 40 16.12 -1.22 -3.50
N ASP A 41 14.97 -1.60 -4.05
CA ASP A 41 13.81 -0.73 -4.27
C ASP A 41 12.82 -0.74 -3.10
N SER A 42 12.73 -1.83 -2.32
CA SER A 42 11.78 -1.92 -1.19
C SER A 42 11.96 -0.83 -0.13
N PRO A 43 13.20 -0.47 0.30
CA PRO A 43 13.40 0.67 1.20
C PRO A 43 12.98 2.01 0.58
N VAL A 44 13.12 2.15 -0.74
CA VAL A 44 12.66 3.34 -1.48
C VAL A 44 11.14 3.38 -1.47
N CYS A 45 10.45 2.25 -1.63
CA CYS A 45 9.00 2.17 -1.56
C CYS A 45 8.47 2.64 -0.20
N SER A 46 9.06 2.16 0.90
CA SER A 46 8.69 2.58 2.25
C SER A 46 8.80 4.11 2.42
N LYS A 47 9.90 4.69 1.94
CA LYS A 47 10.11 6.15 1.97
C LYS A 47 9.09 6.90 1.11
N GLU A 48 8.91 6.52 -0.15
CA GLU A 48 8.00 7.18 -1.08
C GLU A 48 6.55 7.07 -0.61
N LEU A 49 6.13 5.90 -0.15
CA LEU A 49 4.80 5.69 0.43
C LEU A 49 4.58 6.62 1.62
N SER A 50 5.49 6.59 2.61
CA SER A 50 5.34 7.36 3.85
C SER A 50 5.42 8.88 3.63
N GLN A 51 6.34 9.34 2.79
CA GLN A 51 6.64 10.78 2.68
C GLN A 51 5.89 11.47 1.54
N ALA A 52 5.58 10.75 0.46
CA ALA A 52 5.02 11.35 -0.74
C ALA A 52 3.57 10.95 -1.01
N ILE A 53 3.11 9.79 -0.52
CA ILE A 53 1.76 9.28 -0.81
C ILE A 53 0.83 9.41 0.39
N LEU A 54 1.20 8.87 1.56
CA LEU A 54 0.33 8.86 2.74
C LEU A 54 -0.18 10.26 3.16
N PRO A 55 0.60 11.35 3.05
CA PRO A 55 0.09 12.70 3.34
C PRO A 55 -0.98 13.20 2.36
N LEU A 56 -1.13 12.57 1.21
CA LEU A 56 -2.05 12.98 0.13
C LEU A 56 -3.33 12.14 0.08
N VAL A 57 -3.40 11.05 0.83
CA VAL A 57 -4.52 10.10 0.80
C VAL A 57 -5.17 9.97 2.17
N GLN A 58 -6.47 9.68 2.20
CA GLN A 58 -7.18 9.41 3.44
C GLN A 58 -6.91 8.00 3.95
N TYR A 59 -6.65 7.07 3.02
CA TYR A 59 -6.38 5.68 3.37
C TYR A 59 -5.67 4.95 2.23
N TYR A 60 -4.71 4.11 2.58
CA TYR A 60 -3.98 3.26 1.66
C TYR A 60 -3.98 1.82 2.19
N ALA A 61 -4.50 0.89 1.38
CA ALA A 61 -4.48 -0.54 1.66
C ALA A 61 -3.44 -1.24 0.76
N TYR A 62 -2.55 -2.02 1.37
CA TYR A 62 -1.71 -2.97 0.67
C TYR A 62 -2.22 -4.40 0.87
N VAL A 63 -2.29 -5.17 -0.20
CA VAL A 63 -2.65 -6.58 -0.15
C VAL A 63 -1.55 -7.38 -0.85
N GLU A 64 -0.91 -8.25 -0.08
CA GLU A 64 0.04 -9.21 -0.62
C GLU A 64 -0.70 -10.50 -1.02
N ILE A 65 -0.66 -10.85 -2.30
CA ILE A 65 -1.34 -12.01 -2.87
C ILE A 65 -0.30 -13.10 -3.12
N THR A 66 0.01 -13.86 -2.08
CA THR A 66 1.00 -14.93 -2.13
C THR A 66 0.67 -16.01 -1.10
N PRO A 67 0.72 -17.30 -1.46
CA PRO A 67 0.67 -18.39 -0.50
C PRO A 67 2.06 -18.72 0.09
N GLN A 68 3.11 -18.01 -0.34
CA GLN A 68 4.48 -18.20 0.14
C GLN A 68 4.81 -17.28 1.34
N ASP A 69 6.04 -17.38 1.83
CA ASP A 69 6.59 -16.46 2.81
C ASP A 69 6.60 -15.02 2.27
N HIS A 70 6.42 -14.08 3.21
CA HIS A 70 6.42 -12.64 2.93
C HIS A 70 7.70 -12.19 2.22
N GLN A 71 7.55 -11.27 1.29
CA GLN A 71 8.66 -10.70 0.54
C GLN A 71 9.25 -9.49 1.26
N MET A 72 10.42 -9.02 0.82
CA MET A 72 11.08 -7.83 1.39
C MET A 72 10.17 -6.60 1.46
N LEU A 73 9.25 -6.45 0.50
CA LEU A 73 8.31 -5.34 0.48
C LEU A 73 7.35 -5.36 1.67
N TRP A 74 6.88 -6.54 2.09
CA TRP A 74 6.02 -6.71 3.27
C TRP A 74 6.71 -6.14 4.52
N TYR A 75 7.92 -6.60 4.82
CA TYR A 75 8.66 -6.18 6.01
C TYR A 75 8.98 -4.67 6.02
N GLU A 76 9.22 -4.09 4.85
CA GLU A 76 9.38 -2.64 4.73
C GLU A 76 8.06 -1.88 4.97
N TYR A 77 6.93 -2.44 4.53
CA TYR A 77 5.61 -1.86 4.74
C TYR A 77 5.06 -2.08 6.16
N GLU A 78 5.48 -3.11 6.88
CA GLU A 78 5.17 -3.26 8.32
C GLU A 78 5.67 -2.04 9.10
N LYS A 79 6.89 -1.58 8.82
CA LYS A 79 7.46 -0.37 9.42
C LYS A 79 6.62 0.87 9.08
N VAL A 80 6.08 0.94 7.86
CA VAL A 80 5.19 2.03 7.43
C VAL A 80 3.88 1.99 8.23
N MET A 81 3.29 0.80 8.41
CA MET A 81 2.07 0.59 9.18
C MET A 81 2.24 0.97 10.64
N GLU A 82 3.35 0.58 11.28
CA GLU A 82 3.65 0.96 12.66
C GLU A 82 3.71 2.48 12.85
N GLN A 83 4.22 3.21 11.85
CA GLN A 83 4.34 4.67 11.90
C GLN A 83 3.07 5.41 11.48
N ASN A 84 2.18 4.77 10.72
CA ASN A 84 0.99 5.39 10.12
C ASN A 84 -0.27 4.51 10.27
N PRO A 85 -0.63 4.04 11.48
CA PRO A 85 -1.68 3.03 11.67
C PRO A 85 -3.09 3.52 11.31
N ASP A 86 -3.30 4.83 11.22
CA ASP A 86 -4.59 5.43 10.91
C ASP A 86 -4.85 5.54 9.40
N SER A 87 -3.80 5.74 8.59
CA SER A 87 -3.89 5.99 7.15
C SER A 87 -3.36 4.86 6.27
N PHE A 88 -2.66 3.87 6.85
CA PHE A 88 -2.15 2.71 6.13
C PHE A 88 -2.58 1.41 6.80
N ALA A 89 -2.93 0.41 5.99
CA ALA A 89 -3.12 -0.96 6.45
C ALA A 89 -2.61 -1.94 5.40
N MET A 90 -2.26 -3.14 5.88
CA MET A 90 -1.83 -4.23 5.03
C MET A 90 -2.42 -5.56 5.46
N GLN A 91 -2.66 -6.45 4.50
CA GLN A 91 -3.16 -7.82 4.70
C GLN A 91 -2.57 -8.77 3.67
N GLN A 92 -2.61 -10.07 3.96
CA GLN A 92 -2.24 -11.12 3.01
C GLN A 92 -3.50 -11.84 2.51
N ILE A 93 -3.51 -12.22 1.23
CA ILE A 93 -4.45 -13.16 0.63
C ILE A 93 -3.63 -14.36 0.17
N ALA A 94 -3.74 -15.50 0.86
CA ALA A 94 -3.03 -16.72 0.51
C ALA A 94 -3.87 -17.59 -0.43
N ASP A 95 -5.21 -17.55 -0.29
CA ASP A 95 -6.14 -18.27 -1.15
C ASP A 95 -7.41 -17.46 -1.50
N PRO A 96 -8.18 -17.87 -2.54
CA PRO A 96 -9.39 -17.13 -2.95
C PRO A 96 -10.46 -16.97 -1.86
N GLY A 97 -10.49 -17.85 -0.86
CA GLY A 97 -11.39 -17.77 0.30
C GLY A 97 -11.07 -16.58 1.21
N ASP A 98 -9.83 -16.08 1.19
CA ASP A 98 -9.39 -14.94 1.99
C ASP A 98 -9.88 -13.59 1.44
N ILE A 99 -10.27 -13.53 0.17
CA ILE A 99 -10.62 -12.27 -0.52
C ILE A 99 -11.69 -11.51 0.29
N TYR A 100 -12.85 -12.12 0.51
CA TYR A 100 -13.95 -11.44 1.22
C TYR A 100 -13.61 -11.04 2.66
N PRO A 101 -13.08 -11.93 3.54
CA PRO A 101 -12.75 -11.54 4.91
C PRO A 101 -11.66 -10.45 4.98
N VAL A 102 -10.62 -10.50 4.13
CA VAL A 102 -9.56 -9.49 4.08
C VAL A 102 -10.11 -8.12 3.70
N PHE A 103 -10.91 -8.03 2.63
CA PHE A 103 -11.53 -6.76 2.24
C PHE A 103 -12.48 -6.25 3.33
N ARG A 104 -13.24 -7.13 3.98
CA ARG A 104 -14.12 -6.75 5.08
C ARG A 104 -13.34 -6.15 6.25
N GLN A 105 -12.20 -6.72 6.61
CA GLN A 105 -11.35 -6.23 7.69
C GLN A 105 -10.68 -4.90 7.35
N LEU A 106 -10.12 -4.76 6.13
CA LEU A 106 -9.48 -3.52 5.68
C LEU A 106 -10.44 -2.32 5.71
N PHE A 107 -11.69 -2.54 5.33
CA PHE A 107 -12.71 -1.49 5.23
C PHE A 107 -13.73 -1.53 6.38
N GLU A 108 -13.43 -2.24 7.46
CA GLU A 108 -14.25 -2.22 8.66
C GLU A 108 -14.22 -0.82 9.28
N ARG A 109 -15.38 -0.38 9.77
CA ARG A 109 -15.49 0.91 10.43
C ARG A 109 -14.73 0.85 11.76
N LYS A 110 -13.54 1.47 11.82
CA LYS A 110 -12.83 1.70 13.08
C LYS A 110 -13.76 2.49 14.01
N ALA A 111 -13.96 2.00 15.24
CA ALA A 111 -14.77 2.68 16.24
C ALA A 111 -14.14 4.05 16.55
N ALA A 112 -14.98 5.09 16.62
CA ALA A 112 -14.58 6.48 16.85
C ALA A 112 -14.18 6.74 18.31
#